data_AF-A0AAN7SR03-F1
#
_entry.id   AF-A0AAN7SR03-F1
#
_cell.length_a   1.000
_cell.length_b   1.000
_cell.length_c   1.000
_cell.angle_alpha   90.00
_cell.angle_beta   90.00
_cell.angle_gamma   90.00
#
_symmetry.space_group_name_H-M   'P 1'
#
loop_
_entity.id
_entity.type
_entity.pdbx_description
1 polymer ?
#
loop_
_entity_poly.entity_id
_entity_poly.type
_entity_poly.pdbx_seq_one_letter_code
_entity_poly.pdbx_strand_id
1 'polypeptide(L)'
;MLNLKEEICESVNVKIEEVEDKLKQKLEKKLRERTQLLEERMNQMNSTSIILFLRGKALGILQTVPDHLHKNYDLLISRLEIRYGNAHLQQVYQAQIKRRVQKAAENLQEFEADIARLTRLAYPTAPDIFLE
;
A
#
# COMPACT_ATOMS: atom_id res chain seq x y z
N MET A 1 -24.10 58.45 -20.70
CA MET A 1 -23.63 58.15 -19.32
C MET A 1 -24.01 56.75 -18.85
N LEU A 2 -25.18 56.19 -19.19
CA LEU A 2 -25.59 54.84 -18.78
C LEU A 2 -24.71 53.72 -19.40
N ASN A 3 -24.47 53.72 -20.72
CA ASN A 3 -23.61 52.72 -21.40
C ASN A 3 -22.19 52.59 -20.82
N LEU A 4 -21.57 53.73 -20.49
CA LEU A 4 -20.19 53.74 -19.99
C LEU A 4 -20.10 53.11 -18.59
N LYS A 5 -21.15 53.24 -17.77
CA LYS A 5 -21.19 52.59 -16.45
C LYS A 5 -21.31 51.07 -16.58
N GLU A 6 -22.04 50.60 -17.59
CA GLU A 6 -22.27 49.19 -17.86
C GLU A 6 -20.98 48.50 -18.35
N GLU A 7 -20.28 49.10 -19.33
CA GLU A 7 -18.98 48.61 -19.82
C GLU A 7 -17.90 48.57 -18.70
N ILE A 8 -17.89 49.57 -17.83
CA ILE A 8 -16.96 49.60 -16.68
C ILE A 8 -17.29 48.47 -15.70
N CYS A 9 -18.57 48.21 -15.41
CA CYS A 9 -18.99 47.11 -14.55
C CYS A 9 -18.58 45.75 -15.12
N GLU A 10 -18.80 45.51 -16.41
CA GLU A 10 -18.37 44.26 -17.07
C GLU A 10 -16.85 44.10 -17.02
N SER A 11 -16.09 45.15 -17.33
CA SER A 11 -14.62 45.11 -17.27
C SER A 11 -14.10 44.82 -15.85
N VAL A 12 -14.76 45.36 -14.83
CA VAL A 12 -14.42 45.10 -13.43
C VAL A 12 -14.76 43.64 -13.06
N ASN A 13 -15.91 43.12 -13.47
CA ASN A 13 -16.31 41.74 -13.18
C ASN A 13 -15.35 40.72 -13.82
N VAL A 14 -14.96 40.92 -15.07
CA VAL A 14 -13.97 40.05 -15.74
C VAL A 14 -12.63 40.06 -15.00
N LYS A 15 -12.18 41.23 -14.52
CA LYS A 15 -10.95 41.32 -13.73
C LYS A 15 -11.08 40.65 -12.36
N ILE A 16 -12.26 40.72 -11.73
CA ILE A 16 -12.53 40.01 -10.47
C ILE A 16 -12.44 38.50 -10.69
N GLU A 17 -13.11 37.96 -11.71
CA GLU A 17 -13.05 36.53 -12.06
C GLU A 17 -11.60 36.09 -12.36
N GLU A 18 -10.85 36.87 -13.14
CA GLU A 18 -9.45 36.56 -13.44
C GLU A 18 -8.58 36.53 -12.16
N VAL A 19 -8.83 37.44 -11.22
CA VAL A 19 -8.15 37.45 -9.91
C VAL A 19 -8.55 36.23 -9.08
N GLU A 20 -9.83 35.86 -9.03
CA GLU A 20 -10.32 34.68 -8.33
C GLU A 20 -9.69 33.39 -8.87
N ASP A 21 -9.62 33.24 -10.19
CA ASP A 21 -9.03 32.06 -10.82
C ASP A 21 -7.52 31.97 -10.56
N LYS A 22 -6.79 33.10 -10.64
CA LYS A 22 -5.38 33.14 -10.24
C LYS A 22 -5.19 32.79 -8.77
N LEU A 23 -6.11 33.19 -7.90
CA LEU A 23 -6.06 32.87 -6.48
C LEU A 23 -6.32 31.38 -6.24
N LYS A 24 -7.35 30.82 -6.87
CA LYS A 24 -7.66 29.37 -6.83
C LYS A 24 -6.48 28.56 -7.32
N GLN A 25 -5.91 28.90 -8.48
CA GLN A 25 -4.76 28.20 -9.04
C GLN A 25 -3.54 28.24 -8.11
N LYS A 26 -3.24 29.40 -7.50
CA LYS A 26 -2.15 29.52 -6.51
C LYS A 26 -2.43 28.69 -5.26
N LEU A 27 -3.66 28.68 -4.77
CA LEU A 27 -4.05 27.91 -3.60
C LEU A 27 -3.90 26.41 -3.85
N GLU A 28 -4.42 25.92 -4.98
CA GLU A 28 -4.27 24.52 -5.37
C GLU A 28 -2.81 24.11 -5.53
N LYS A 29 -1.99 24.96 -6.14
CA LYS A 29 -0.55 24.70 -6.27
C LYS A 29 0.11 24.54 -4.90
N LYS A 30 -0.17 25.47 -3.97
CA LYS A 30 0.33 25.38 -2.59
C LYS A 30 -0.18 24.14 -1.85
N LEU A 31 -1.42 23.76 -2.07
CA LEU A 31 -1.99 22.54 -1.49
C LEU A 31 -1.26 21.30 -2.01
N ARG A 32 -1.04 21.19 -3.33
CA ARG A 32 -0.29 20.07 -3.92
C ARG A 32 1.14 19.98 -3.37
N GLU A 33 1.86 21.11 -3.30
CA GLU A 33 3.20 21.18 -2.72
C GLU A 33 3.22 20.73 -1.25
N ARG A 34 2.23 21.16 -0.45
CA ARG A 34 2.10 20.74 0.95
C ARG A 34 1.81 19.26 1.09
N THR A 35 0.93 18.70 0.26
CA THR A 35 0.60 17.26 0.30
C THR A 35 1.84 16.41 -0.03
N GLN A 36 2.57 16.76 -1.09
CA GLN A 36 3.80 16.05 -1.47
C GLN A 36 4.85 16.10 -0.35
N LEU A 37 5.04 17.26 0.28
CA LEU A 37 5.97 17.40 1.40
C LEU A 37 5.55 16.56 2.62
N LEU A 38 4.25 16.45 2.88
CA LEU A 38 3.72 15.64 3.99
C LEU A 38 3.91 14.14 3.72
N GLU A 39 3.62 13.69 2.50
CA GLU A 39 3.85 12.31 2.07
C GLU A 39 5.33 11.94 2.17
N GLU A 40 6.23 12.79 1.66
CA GLU A 40 7.67 12.54 1.73
C GLU A 40 8.17 12.46 3.18
N ARG A 41 7.74 13.39 4.04
CA ARG A 41 8.08 13.36 5.47
C ARG A 41 7.57 12.10 6.15
N MET A 42 6.35 11.69 5.85
CA MET A 42 5.76 10.49 6.42
C MET A 42 6.51 9.23 5.96
N ASN A 43 6.86 9.14 4.68
CA ASN A 43 7.65 8.02 4.13
C ASN A 43 9.04 7.94 4.78
N GLN A 44 9.70 9.07 5.01
CA GLN A 44 10.99 9.10 5.71
C GLN A 44 10.88 8.62 7.18
N MET A 45 9.85 9.07 7.89
CA MET A 45 9.58 8.65 9.27
C MET A 45 9.27 7.15 9.36
N ASN A 46 8.42 6.66 8.46
CA ASN A 46 8.04 5.25 8.40
C ASN A 46 9.25 4.35 8.05
N SER A 47 10.09 4.78 7.10
CA SER A 47 11.32 4.06 6.73
C SER A 47 12.28 3.92 7.91
N THR A 48 12.52 5.02 8.61
CA THR A 48 13.37 5.05 9.79
C THR A 48 12.83 4.13 10.89
N SER A 49 11.51 4.16 11.09
CA SER A 49 10.84 3.31 12.08
C SER A 49 10.99 1.83 11.74
N ILE A 50 10.77 1.43 10.48
CA ILE A 50 10.97 0.04 10.03
C ILE A 50 12.38 -0.41 10.32
N ILE A 51 13.38 0.36 9.89
CA ILE A 51 14.80 0.04 10.11
C ILE A 51 15.09 -0.17 11.60
N LEU A 52 14.53 0.70 12.45
CA LEU A 52 14.69 0.59 13.90
C LEU A 52 14.08 -0.70 14.47
N PHE A 53 13.02 -1.25 13.87
CA PHE A 53 12.38 -2.49 14.30
C PHE A 53 13.01 -3.77 13.70
N LEU A 54 13.78 -3.66 12.60
CA LEU A 54 14.42 -4.82 12.00
C LEU A 54 15.47 -5.43 12.94
N ARG A 55 15.36 -6.74 13.17
CA ARG A 55 16.27 -7.52 14.04
C ARG A 55 16.63 -8.85 13.38
N GLY A 56 17.78 -9.39 13.77
CA GLY A 56 18.24 -10.72 13.33
C GLY A 56 18.26 -10.88 11.80
N LYS A 57 17.62 -11.94 11.28
CA LYS A 57 17.59 -12.24 9.84
C LYS A 57 16.89 -11.15 9.01
N ALA A 58 15.94 -10.43 9.60
CA ALA A 58 15.22 -9.36 8.92
C ALA A 58 16.11 -8.13 8.68
N LEU A 59 17.06 -7.85 9.59
CA LEU A 59 18.07 -6.80 9.39
C LEU A 59 18.95 -7.06 8.17
N GLY A 60 19.16 -8.35 7.82
CA GLY A 60 19.88 -8.74 6.61
C GLY A 60 19.26 -8.23 5.31
N ILE A 61 18.00 -7.78 5.31
CA ILE A 61 17.40 -7.11 4.14
C ILE A 61 18.11 -5.81 3.81
N LEU A 62 18.61 -5.08 4.83
CA LEU A 62 19.32 -3.81 4.60
C LEU A 62 20.62 -4.01 3.80
N GLN A 63 21.24 -5.18 3.87
CA GLN A 63 22.42 -5.51 3.05
C GLN A 63 22.07 -5.68 1.56
N THR A 64 20.79 -5.93 1.24
CA THR A 64 20.31 -6.07 -0.14
C THR A 64 19.87 -4.75 -0.77
N VAL A 65 19.79 -3.68 0.03
CA VAL A 65 19.34 -2.35 -0.37
C VAL A 65 20.49 -1.36 -0.18
N PRO A 66 20.87 -0.57 -1.19
CA PRO A 66 21.88 0.48 -1.03
C PRO A 66 21.51 1.49 0.06
N ASP A 67 22.49 1.97 0.82
CA ASP A 67 22.27 2.88 1.97
C ASP A 67 21.49 4.16 1.60
N HIS A 68 21.74 4.71 0.41
CA HIS A 68 21.03 5.91 -0.06
C HIS A 68 19.53 5.67 -0.30
N LEU A 69 19.09 4.41 -0.44
CA LEU A 69 17.70 4.02 -0.64
C LEU A 69 17.03 3.50 0.64
N HIS A 70 17.74 3.47 1.77
CA HIS A 70 17.13 3.08 3.06
C HIS A 70 16.01 4.04 3.51
N LYS A 71 15.96 5.26 2.95
CA LYS A 71 14.88 6.22 3.21
C LYS A 71 13.64 6.00 2.31
N ASN A 72 13.72 5.07 1.36
CA ASN A 72 12.61 4.74 0.49
C ASN A 72 11.74 3.65 1.14
N TYR A 73 10.59 4.08 1.65
CA TYR A 73 9.64 3.23 2.35
C TYR A 73 9.14 2.08 1.47
N ASP A 74 8.69 2.40 0.25
CA ASP A 74 8.09 1.43 -0.66
C ASP A 74 9.09 0.35 -1.07
N LEU A 75 10.35 0.73 -1.26
CA LEU A 75 11.42 -0.23 -1.56
C LEU A 75 11.65 -1.19 -0.38
N LEU A 76 11.72 -0.67 0.85
CA LEU A 76 11.91 -1.51 2.04
C LEU A 76 10.75 -2.49 2.22
N ILE A 77 9.51 -2.01 2.08
CA ILE A 77 8.32 -2.86 2.14
C ILE A 77 8.35 -3.93 1.05
N SER A 78 8.64 -3.57 -0.19
CA SER A 78 8.73 -4.53 -1.30
C SER A 78 9.77 -5.64 -1.03
N ARG A 79 10.95 -5.29 -0.46
CA ARG A 79 11.95 -6.29 -0.09
C ARG A 79 11.50 -7.19 1.06
N LEU A 80 10.78 -6.63 2.02
CA LEU A 80 10.15 -7.41 3.10
C LEU A 80 9.10 -8.37 2.56
N GLU A 81 8.23 -7.92 1.64
CA GLU A 81 7.20 -8.73 1.01
C GLU A 81 7.76 -9.85 0.15
N ILE A 82 8.83 -9.61 -0.62
CA ILE A 82 9.47 -10.66 -1.40
C ILE A 82 10.03 -11.76 -0.50
N ARG A 83 10.62 -11.40 0.65
CA ARG A 83 11.31 -12.35 1.53
C ARG A 83 10.38 -13.04 2.53
N TYR A 84 9.40 -12.31 3.06
CA TYR A 84 8.54 -12.75 4.16
C TYR A 84 7.05 -12.72 3.83
N GLY A 85 6.67 -12.17 2.68
CA GLY A 85 5.29 -12.19 2.21
C GLY A 85 4.83 -13.60 1.87
N ASN A 86 3.52 -13.80 1.86
CA ASN A 86 2.88 -15.10 1.68
C ASN A 86 2.32 -15.33 0.27
N ALA A 87 2.45 -14.37 -0.64
CA ALA A 87 1.92 -14.47 -2.00
C ALA A 87 2.43 -15.72 -2.75
N HIS A 88 3.72 -16.04 -2.60
CA HIS A 88 4.32 -17.24 -3.20
C HIS A 88 3.91 -18.54 -2.49
N LEU A 89 3.44 -18.47 -1.24
CA LEU A 89 3.06 -19.64 -0.45
C LEU A 89 1.71 -20.23 -0.88
N GLN A 90 0.83 -19.43 -1.51
CA GLN A 90 -0.47 -19.92 -1.96
C GLN A 90 -0.32 -21.13 -2.91
N GLN A 91 0.57 -21.04 -3.90
CA GLN A 91 0.84 -22.13 -4.85
C GLN A 91 1.45 -23.35 -4.15
N VAL A 92 2.27 -23.12 -3.12
CA VAL A 92 2.85 -24.19 -2.29
C VAL A 92 1.75 -24.94 -1.55
N TYR A 93 0.81 -24.23 -0.91
CA TYR A 93 -0.30 -24.85 -0.19
C TYR A 93 -1.26 -25.60 -1.14
N GLN A 94 -1.53 -25.06 -2.33
CA GLN A 94 -2.31 -25.77 -3.36
C GLN A 94 -1.63 -27.09 -3.77
N ALA A 95 -0.30 -27.09 -3.95
CA ALA A 95 0.45 -28.29 -4.25
C ALA A 95 0.47 -29.28 -3.07
N GLN A 96 0.52 -28.80 -1.83
CA GLN A 96 0.45 -29.62 -0.63
C GLN A 96 -0.89 -30.35 -0.51
N ILE A 97 -2.02 -29.65 -0.71
CA ILE A 97 -3.36 -30.26 -0.71
C ILE A 97 -3.47 -31.36 -1.76
N LYS A 98 -3.03 -31.09 -3.00
CA LYS A 98 -3.11 -32.08 -4.10
C LYS A 98 -2.35 -33.37 -3.80
N ARG A 99 -1.31 -33.29 -2.98
CA ARG A 99 -0.46 -34.43 -2.59
C ARG A 99 -0.82 -34.98 -1.22
N ARG A 100 -1.83 -34.42 -0.55
CA ARG A 100 -2.17 -34.76 0.81
C ARG A 100 -2.99 -36.05 0.83
N VAL A 101 -2.46 -37.08 1.47
CA VAL A 101 -3.10 -38.37 1.70
C VAL A 101 -2.98 -38.70 3.19
N GLN A 102 -4.01 -39.32 3.76
CA GLN A 102 -4.01 -39.73 5.17
C GLN A 102 -2.89 -40.75 5.41
N LYS A 103 -2.11 -40.53 6.48
CA LYS A 103 -1.04 -41.46 6.87
C LYS A 103 -1.60 -42.57 7.75
N ALA A 104 -0.99 -43.75 7.72
CA ALA A 104 -1.43 -44.89 8.53
C ALA A 104 -1.42 -44.65 10.05
N ALA A 105 -0.58 -43.72 10.52
CA ALA A 105 -0.46 -43.36 11.94
C ALA A 105 -1.29 -42.12 12.33
N GLU A 106 -2.02 -41.52 11.38
CA GLU A 106 -2.76 -40.27 11.57
C GLU A 106 -4.25 -40.57 11.75
N ASN A 107 -4.85 -39.99 12.80
CA ASN A 107 -6.28 -40.15 13.02
C ASN A 107 -7.10 -39.29 12.05
N LEU A 108 -8.38 -39.60 11.88
CA LEU A 108 -9.21 -38.92 10.90
C LEU A 108 -9.41 -37.42 11.21
N GLN A 109 -9.47 -37.05 12.49
CA GLN A 109 -9.68 -35.68 12.94
C GLN A 109 -8.44 -34.81 12.69
N GLU A 110 -7.24 -35.35 12.90
CA GLU A 110 -5.96 -34.72 12.56
C GLU A 110 -5.86 -34.48 11.05
N PHE A 111 -6.26 -35.48 10.26
CA PHE A 111 -6.28 -35.38 8.80
C PHE A 111 -7.23 -34.29 8.32
N GLU A 112 -8.47 -34.29 8.82
CA GLU A 112 -9.49 -33.28 8.51
C GLU A 112 -9.02 -31.87 8.87
N ALA A 113 -8.52 -31.68 10.10
CA ALA A 113 -8.06 -30.38 10.57
C ALA A 113 -6.90 -29.84 9.70
N ASP A 114 -5.98 -30.70 9.28
CA ASP A 114 -4.88 -30.30 8.40
C ASP A 114 -5.36 -29.96 6.98
N ILE A 115 -6.32 -30.71 6.42
CA ILE A 115 -6.95 -30.40 5.13
C ILE A 115 -7.69 -29.06 5.19
N ALA A 116 -8.49 -28.81 6.22
CA ALA A 116 -9.23 -27.56 6.38
C ALA A 116 -8.26 -26.36 6.50
N ARG A 117 -7.20 -26.51 7.31
CA ARG A 117 -6.15 -25.51 7.46
C ARG A 117 -5.44 -25.22 6.14
N LEU A 118 -5.02 -26.26 5.41
CA LEU A 118 -4.34 -26.10 4.12
C LEU A 118 -5.26 -25.45 3.09
N THR A 119 -6.55 -25.80 3.07
CA THR A 119 -7.54 -25.24 2.13
C THR A 119 -7.70 -23.74 2.34
N ARG A 120 -7.81 -23.28 3.59
CA ARG A 120 -7.82 -21.85 3.93
C ARG A 120 -6.58 -21.11 3.45
N LEU A 121 -5.41 -21.73 3.60
CA LEU A 121 -4.13 -21.13 3.17
C LEU A 121 -3.93 -21.14 1.64
N ALA A 122 -4.47 -22.15 0.96
CA ALA A 122 -4.40 -22.29 -0.51
C ALA A 122 -5.41 -21.41 -1.25
N TYR A 123 -6.55 -21.11 -0.61
CA TYR A 123 -7.67 -20.35 -1.18
C TYR A 123 -8.19 -19.30 -0.20
N PRO A 124 -7.41 -18.24 0.10
CA PRO A 124 -7.78 -17.21 1.07
C PRO A 124 -8.98 -16.35 0.63
N THR A 125 -9.36 -16.39 -0.64
CA THR A 125 -10.51 -15.65 -1.21
C THR A 125 -11.76 -16.52 -1.33
N ALA A 126 -11.72 -17.79 -0.95
CA ALA A 126 -12.88 -18.67 -1.01
C ALA A 126 -13.88 -18.31 0.11
N PRO A 127 -15.20 -18.32 -0.18
CA PRO A 127 -16.22 -18.14 0.85
C PRO A 127 -16.16 -19.20 1.95
N ASP A 128 -16.45 -18.82 3.19
CA ASP A 128 -16.42 -19.70 4.37
C ASP A 128 -17.38 -20.90 4.24
N ILE A 129 -18.41 -20.77 3.42
CA ILE A 129 -19.40 -21.83 3.11
C ILE A 129 -18.74 -23.09 2.51
N PHE A 130 -17.55 -22.97 1.91
CA PHE A 130 -16.82 -24.11 1.34
C PHE A 130 -15.77 -24.70 2.31
N LEU A 131 -15.64 -24.15 3.52
CA LEU A 131 -14.55 -24.43 4.47
C LEU A 131 -15.05 -24.94 5.85
N GLU A 132 -16.37 -25.18 5.96
CA GLU A 132 -17.09 -25.85 7.07
C GLU A 132 -17.68 -27.17 6.57
#